data_AF-A0A093GQ54-F1
#
_entry.id   AF-A0A093GQ54-F1
#
_cell.length_a   1.000
_cell.length_b   1.000
_cell.length_c   1.000
_cell.angle_alpha   90.00
_cell.angle_beta   90.00
_cell.angle_gamma   90.00
#
_symmetry.space_group_name_H-M   'P 1'
#
loop_
_entity.id
_entity.type
_entity.pdbx_description
1 polymer ?
#
loop_
_entity_poly.entity_id
_entity_poly.type
_entity_poly.pdbx_seq_one_letter_code
_entity_poly.pdbx_strand_id
1 'polypeptide(L)' 'NDYNELGFNLRSNIFQGGPLQSRSLMKDSYTPDVIQKATRDPKDWHGRRTDELGKWHKKNAANLNVQKALKDKLG' A
#
# COMPACT_ATOMS: atom_id res chain seq x y z
N ASN A 1 -39.68 22.50 37.71
CA ASN A 1 -38.81 22.64 36.52
C ASN A 1 -37.78 21.51 36.41
N ASP A 2 -37.52 20.75 37.48
CA ASP A 2 -36.42 19.77 37.54
C ASP A 2 -36.65 18.47 36.75
N TYR A 3 -37.90 18.02 36.58
CA TYR A 3 -38.18 16.74 35.91
C TYR A 3 -37.86 16.74 34.41
N ASN A 4 -37.90 17.90 33.75
CA ASN A 4 -37.61 18.00 32.31
C ASN A 4 -36.11 17.95 32.03
N GLU A 5 -35.27 18.47 32.93
CA GLU A 5 -33.81 18.38 32.81
C GLU A 5 -33.31 16.95 33.04
N LEU A 6 -33.90 16.21 33.99
CA LEU A 6 -33.51 14.81 34.24
C LEU A 6 -33.75 13.92 33.01
N GLY A 7 -34.82 14.19 32.26
CA GLY A 7 -35.17 13.46 31.04
C GLY A 7 -34.26 13.75 29.84
N PHE A 8 -33.49 14.84 29.86
CA PHE A 8 -32.54 15.13 28.78
C PHE A 8 -31.37 14.16 28.80
N ASN A 9 -30.75 13.93 29.97
CA ASN A 9 -29.64 12.99 30.12
C ASN A 9 -30.04 11.52 29.84
N LEU A 10 -31.30 11.16 30.14
CA LEU A 10 -31.86 9.83 29.83
C LEU A 10 -32.18 9.63 28.35
N ARG A 11 -32.39 10.72 27.58
CA ARG A 11 -32.70 10.69 26.14
C ARG A 11 -31.51 11.06 25.25
N SER A 12 -30.50 11.73 25.79
CA SER A 12 -29.23 11.93 25.13
C SER A 12 -28.55 10.57 25.07
N ASN A 13 -28.38 10.05 23.86
CA ASN A 13 -27.61 8.83 23.63
C ASN A 13 -26.21 8.99 24.25
N ILE A 14 -26.01 8.39 25.43
CA ILE A 14 -24.74 8.46 26.17
C ILE A 14 -23.62 7.82 25.34
N PHE A 15 -23.99 6.86 24.48
CA PHE A 15 -23.10 6.26 23.50
C PHE A 15 -23.50 6.74 22.11
N GLN A 16 -22.52 7.23 21.37
CA GLN A 16 -22.68 7.50 19.94
C GLN A 16 -23.05 6.15 19.30
N GLY A 17 -24.26 6.04 18.74
CA GLY A 17 -24.72 4.82 18.08
C GLY A 17 -23.77 4.39 16.96
N GLY A 18 -23.97 3.18 16.45
CA GLY A 18 -23.19 2.68 15.30
C GLY A 18 -23.28 3.62 14.09
N PRO A 19 -22.29 3.60 13.19
CA PRO A 19 -22.24 4.51 12.06
C PRO A 19 -23.49 4.39 11.17
N LEU A 20 -24.01 5.53 10.71
CA LEU A 20 -25.20 5.61 9.84
C LEU A 20 -25.05 4.83 8.53
N GLN A 21 -23.82 4.60 8.09
CA GLN A 21 -23.48 3.77 6.95
C GLN A 21 -22.46 2.72 7.38
N SER A 22 -22.73 1.46 7.05
CA SER A 22 -21.73 0.41 7.20
C SER A 22 -20.59 0.64 6.21
N ARG A 23 -19.41 0.96 6.73
CA ARG A 23 -18.19 1.17 5.96
C ARG A 23 -17.06 0.37 6.61
N SER A 24 -16.07 0.00 5.79
CA SER A 24 -14.87 -0.66 6.31
C SER A 24 -14.08 0.33 7.15
N LEU A 25 -13.50 -0.15 8.26
CA LEU A 25 -12.57 0.62 9.09
C LEU A 25 -11.47 1.30 8.26
N MET A 26 -11.01 0.63 7.20
CA MET A 26 -10.06 1.19 6.23
C MET A 26 -10.58 2.49 5.62
N LYS A 27 -11.82 2.50 5.13
CA LYS A 27 -12.42 3.67 4.47
C LYS A 27 -12.73 4.81 5.43
N ASP A 28 -13.07 4.48 6.68
CA ASP A 28 -13.39 5.47 7.70
C ASP A 28 -12.13 6.07 8.36
N SER A 29 -11.02 5.31 8.38
CA SER A 29 -9.77 5.76 9.01
C SER A 29 -8.89 6.59 8.08
N TYR A 30 -8.99 6.42 6.76
CA TYR A 30 -8.15 7.16 5.83
C TYR A 30 -8.77 8.49 5.42
N THR A 31 -8.03 9.57 5.65
CA THR A 31 -8.29 10.82 4.97
C THR A 31 -8.03 10.66 3.46
N PRO A 32 -8.82 11.33 2.59
CA PRO A 32 -8.69 11.18 1.13
C PRO A 32 -7.28 11.47 0.59
N ASP A 33 -6.49 12.27 1.30
CA ASP A 33 -5.11 12.59 0.96
C ASP A 33 -4.16 11.38 1.05
N VAL A 34 -4.45 10.40 1.91
CA VAL A 34 -3.64 9.18 2.05
C VAL A 34 -3.69 8.36 0.76
N ILE A 35 -4.87 8.25 0.14
CA ILE A 35 -5.05 7.51 -1.12
C ILE A 35 -4.32 8.24 -2.26
N GLN A 36 -4.40 9.57 -2.30
CA GLN A 36 -3.69 10.37 -3.31
C GLN A 36 -2.18 10.26 -3.16
N LYS A 37 -1.64 10.35 -1.93
CA LYS A 37 -0.21 10.16 -1.65
C LYS A 37 0.27 8.71 -1.83
N ALA A 38 -0.62 7.73 -1.70
CA ALA A 38 -0.31 6.32 -1.94
C ALA A 38 -0.15 5.99 -3.42
N THR A 39 -0.66 6.83 -4.33
CA THR A 39 -0.43 6.70 -5.76
C THR A 39 1.01 7.12 -6.07
N ARG A 40 1.91 6.14 -6.08
CA ARG A 40 3.34 6.35 -6.37
C ARG A 40 3.57 6.48 -7.87
N ASP A 41 4.31 7.52 -8.30
CA ASP A 41 4.78 7.62 -9.68
C ASP A 41 5.73 6.43 -9.98
N PRO A 42 5.44 5.60 -11.00
CA PRO A 42 6.33 4.53 -11.42
C PRO A 42 7.76 5.00 -11.76
N LYS A 43 7.94 6.27 -12.13
CA LYS A 43 9.24 6.87 -12.46
C LYS A 43 10.06 7.21 -11.22
N ASP A 44 9.41 7.56 -10.11
CA ASP A 44 10.04 7.92 -8.83
C ASP A 44 10.21 6.72 -7.89
N TRP A 45 9.89 5.51 -8.37
CA TRP A 45 10.08 4.28 -7.60
C TRP A 45 11.56 3.88 -7.56
N HIS A 46 12.17 4.05 -6.40
CA HIS A 46 13.55 3.64 -6.09
C HIS A 46 13.68 2.17 -5.62
N GLY A 47 12.57 1.44 -5.48
CA GLY A 47 12.59 0.01 -5.14
C GLY A 47 12.93 -0.87 -6.34
N ARG A 48 13.28 -2.13 -6.09
CA ARG A 48 13.53 -3.10 -7.18
C ARG A 48 12.27 -3.29 -8.00
N ARG A 49 12.33 -2.99 -9.29
CA ARG A 49 11.22 -3.26 -10.22
C ARG A 49 11.20 -4.75 -10.51
N THR A 50 10.01 -5.35 -10.63
CA THR A 50 9.83 -6.77 -10.97
C THR A 50 10.61 -7.16 -12.24
N ASP A 51 10.76 -6.21 -13.16
CA ASP A 51 11.48 -6.35 -14.44
C ASP A 51 13.00 -6.52 -14.28
N GLU A 52 13.56 -6.18 -13.12
CA GLU A 52 15.00 -6.27 -12.86
C GLU A 52 15.50 -7.71 -12.83
N LEU A 53 14.69 -8.65 -12.36
CA LEU A 53 15.05 -10.06 -12.35
C LEU A 53 15.21 -10.60 -13.77
N GLY A 54 14.30 -10.22 -14.68
CA GLY A 54 14.39 -10.60 -16.10
C GLY A 54 15.60 -10.00 -16.80
N LYS A 55 15.93 -8.73 -16.50
CA LYS A 55 17.16 -8.08 -17.02
C LYS A 55 18.42 -8.75 -16.48
N TRP A 56 18.44 -9.09 -15.19
CA TRP A 56 19.55 -9.80 -14.57
C TRP A 56 19.76 -11.19 -15.20
N HIS A 57 18.68 -11.96 -15.39
CA HIS A 57 18.76 -13.29 -15.99
C HIS A 57 19.37 -13.24 -17.41
N LYS A 58 18.91 -12.30 -18.25
CA LYS A 58 19.48 -12.09 -19.60
C LYS A 58 20.96 -11.74 -19.55
N LYS A 59 21.36 -10.84 -18.64
CA LYS A 59 22.76 -10.45 -18.48
C LYS A 59 23.62 -11.63 -18.01
N ASN A 60 23.12 -12.45 -17.10
CA ASN A 60 23.84 -13.61 -16.60
C ASN A 60 24.07 -14.66 -17.71
N ALA A 61 23.04 -14.94 -18.52
CA ALA A 61 23.16 -15.86 -19.66
C ALA A 61 24.23 -15.38 -20.66
N ALA A 62 24.26 -14.08 -20.98
CA ALA A 62 25.28 -13.51 -21.85
C ALA A 62 26.70 -13.63 -21.24
N ASN A 63 26.84 -13.39 -19.94
CA ASN A 63 28.12 -13.50 -19.22
C ASN A 63 28.67 -14.94 -19.26
N LEU A 64 27.80 -15.94 -19.06
CA LEU A 64 28.18 -17.36 -19.14
C LEU A 64 28.65 -17.73 -20.55
N ASN A 65 28.00 -17.23 -21.59
CA ASN A 65 28.42 -17.47 -22.98
C ASN A 65 29.80 -16.88 -23.25
N VAL A 66 30.08 -15.67 -22.77
CA VAL A 66 31.40 -15.03 -22.90
C VAL A 66 32.47 -15.84 -22.15
N GLN A 67 32.19 -16.27 -20.92
CA GLN A 67 33.12 -17.09 -20.14
C GLN A 67 33.43 -18.42 -20.83
N LYS A 68 32.42 -19.07 -21.42
CA LYS A 68 32.61 -20.29 -22.20
C LYS A 68 33.48 -20.05 -23.43
N ALA A 69 33.18 -19.02 -24.22
CA ALA A 69 33.96 -18.68 -25.41
C ALA A 69 35.43 -18.31 -25.09
N LEU A 70 35.69 -17.70 -23.93
CA LEU A 70 37.05 -17.42 -23.46
C LEU A 70 37.79 -18.71 -23.08
N LYS A 71 37.14 -19.64 -22.38
CA LYS A 71 37.72 -20.95 -22.06
C LYS A 71 38.04 -21.74 -23.32
N ASP A 72 37.13 -21.78 -24.28
CA ASP A 72 37.30 -22.51 -25.54
C ASP A 72 38.42 -21.91 -26.43
N LYS A 73 38.79 -20.64 -26.24
CA LYS A 73 39.90 -19.99 -26.96
C LYS A 73 41.26 -20.10 -26.25
N LEU A 74 41.26 -20.25 -24.92
CA LEU A 74 42.46 -20.22 -24.08
C LEU A 74 42.89 -21.62 -23.58
N GLY A 75 42.01 -22.62 -23.66
CA GLY A 75 42.30 -24.03 -23.43
C GLY A 75 42.46 -24.78 -24.74
#